data_AF-A0A1W9P8K7-F1
#
_entry.id   AF-A0A1W9P8K7-F1
#
_cell.length_a   1.000
_cell.length_b   1.000
_cell.length_c   1.000
_cell.angle_alpha   90.00
_cell.angle_beta   90.00
_cell.angle_gamma   90.00
#
_symmetry.space_group_name_H-M   'P 1'
#
loop_
_entity.id
_entity.type
_entity.pdbx_description
1 polymer ?
#
loop_
_entity_poly.entity_id
_entity_poly.type
_entity_poly.pdbx_seq_one_letter_code
_entity_poly.pdbx_strand_id
1 'polypeptide(L)'
;MGSTYHFAKVWRNYEVNANVCITKIFIYITRIIYTAYWSSYIFRLTATIYLAVVLTARIFLKFYILSCISQIFGYIIMMGFVVLPLFLSCEELLHIAAAKGKGLQKTIKYLSVGYLISRENKIIVPLSIGVKFQHIPCLADALHITLSPVLLITILSGMFSLVSYFLIQNISSHSLQELISHLLRFLLAYWLFSVIPITLIHKNDSAMAFVIMRKLGLSFFKLLREISMSMFYAVKGLFL
;
A
#
# COMPACT_ATOMS: atom_id res chain seq x y z
N MET A 1 -0.12 23.27 -1.91
CA MET A 1 -1.01 23.02 -0.75
C MET A 1 -1.85 21.80 -1.08
N GLY A 2 -1.59 20.66 -0.44
CA GLY A 2 -2.39 19.44 -0.63
C GLY A 2 -3.66 19.50 0.23
N SER A 3 -4.82 19.33 -0.38
CA SER A 3 -6.09 19.22 0.33
C SER A 3 -6.39 17.75 0.62
N THR A 4 -6.57 17.41 1.90
CA THR A 4 -6.98 16.08 2.35
C THR A 4 -8.50 15.95 2.30
N TYR A 5 -9.01 14.97 1.54
CA TYR A 5 -10.43 14.61 1.59
C TYR A 5 -10.63 13.54 2.65
N HIS A 6 -11.52 13.80 3.62
CA HIS A 6 -11.81 12.88 4.72
C HIS A 6 -13.01 11.99 4.37
N PHE A 7 -12.79 10.70 4.10
CA PHE A 7 -13.87 9.69 3.98
C PHE A 7 -14.49 9.29 5.33
N ALA A 8 -14.53 10.23 6.30
CA ALA A 8 -14.92 9.98 7.68
C ALA A 8 -16.41 9.57 7.86
N LYS A 9 -17.27 9.83 6.87
CA LYS A 9 -18.72 9.63 7.01
C LYS A 9 -19.18 8.18 6.83
N VAL A 10 -18.41 7.33 6.14
CA VAL A 10 -18.80 5.93 5.86
C VAL A 10 -18.27 4.95 6.92
N TRP A 11 -17.17 5.28 7.60
CA TRP A 11 -16.61 4.46 8.67
C TRP A 11 -17.52 4.36 9.90
N ARG A 12 -18.33 5.38 10.21
CA ARG A 12 -19.29 5.33 11.33
C ARG A 12 -20.26 4.15 11.26
N ASN A 13 -20.54 3.61 10.06
CA ASN A 13 -21.38 2.42 9.92
C ASN A 13 -20.62 1.09 10.17
N TYR A 14 -19.28 1.08 10.07
CA TYR A 14 -18.44 -0.06 10.43
C TYR A 14 -18.04 -0.03 11.93
N GLU A 15 -17.91 1.16 12.52
CA GLU A 15 -17.66 1.39 13.96
C GLU A 15 -18.67 0.69 14.87
N VAL A 16 -19.92 0.52 14.41
CA VAL A 16 -20.99 -0.12 15.19
C VAL A 16 -20.77 -1.63 15.39
N ASN A 17 -19.92 -2.28 14.58
CA ASN A 17 -19.63 -3.71 14.75
C ASN A 17 -18.13 -4.00 14.62
N ALA A 18 -17.39 -3.83 15.71
CA ALA A 18 -16.03 -4.39 15.87
C ALA A 18 -15.98 -5.94 15.82
N ASN A 19 -17.13 -6.60 15.67
CA ASN A 19 -17.29 -8.03 15.35
C ASN A 19 -17.32 -8.32 13.83
N VAL A 20 -17.06 -7.33 12.96
CA VAL A 20 -17.02 -7.54 11.52
C VAL A 20 -15.77 -8.33 11.13
N CYS A 21 -15.99 -9.44 10.41
CA CYS A 21 -14.95 -10.28 9.83
C CYS A 21 -13.89 -9.47 9.06
N ILE A 22 -12.61 -9.82 9.23
CA ILE A 22 -11.46 -9.15 8.61
C ILE A 22 -11.60 -9.01 7.08
N THR A 23 -12.26 -9.98 6.43
CA THR A 23 -12.55 -9.96 4.99
C THR A 23 -13.43 -8.77 4.58
N LYS A 24 -14.43 -8.41 5.39
CA LYS A 24 -15.30 -7.27 5.11
C LYS A 24 -14.55 -5.94 5.29
N ILE A 25 -13.63 -5.88 6.24
CA ILE A 25 -12.73 -4.73 6.43
C ILE A 25 -11.81 -4.58 5.23
N PHE A 26 -11.20 -5.68 4.78
CA PHE A 26 -10.33 -5.69 3.59
C PHE A 26 -11.08 -5.22 2.34
N ILE A 27 -12.25 -5.79 2.03
CA ILE A 27 -13.07 -5.36 0.88
C ILE A 27 -13.38 -3.86 0.93
N TYR A 28 -13.68 -3.33 2.13
CA TYR A 28 -13.96 -1.91 2.32
C TYR A 28 -12.73 -1.03 2.03
N ILE A 29 -11.57 -1.38 2.60
CA ILE A 29 -10.31 -0.68 2.38
C ILE A 29 -9.96 -0.70 0.89
N THR A 30 -9.99 -1.89 0.27
CA THR A 30 -9.72 -2.06 -1.15
C THR A 30 -10.64 -1.20 -1.99
N ARG A 31 -11.94 -1.17 -1.71
CA ARG A 31 -12.89 -0.33 -2.43
C ARG A 31 -12.52 1.15 -2.36
N ILE A 32 -12.16 1.68 -1.19
CA ILE A 32 -11.79 3.09 -1.05
C ILE A 32 -10.50 3.39 -1.83
N ILE A 33 -9.47 2.57 -1.64
CA ILE A 33 -8.17 2.79 -2.24
C ILE A 33 -8.27 2.72 -3.77
N TYR A 34 -8.91 1.68 -4.31
CA TYR A 34 -9.12 1.58 -5.76
C TYR A 34 -9.95 2.74 -6.30
N THR A 35 -11.01 3.16 -5.61
CA THR A 35 -11.80 4.34 -6.02
C THR A 35 -10.93 5.60 -6.05
N ALA A 36 -10.04 5.79 -5.07
CA ALA A 36 -9.13 6.92 -5.02
C ALA A 36 -8.13 6.93 -6.20
N TYR A 37 -7.57 5.77 -6.55
CA TYR A 37 -6.63 5.65 -7.65
C TYR A 37 -7.31 5.79 -9.02
N TRP A 38 -8.45 5.13 -9.22
CA TRP A 38 -9.13 5.10 -10.52
C TRP A 38 -9.92 6.37 -10.83
N SER A 39 -10.28 7.17 -9.82
CA SER A 39 -10.88 8.50 -10.03
C SER A 39 -9.86 9.59 -10.40
N SER A 40 -8.57 9.28 -10.31
CA SER A 40 -7.49 10.24 -10.55
C SER A 40 -7.42 10.69 -12.02
N TYR A 41 -6.99 11.93 -12.23
CA TYR A 41 -6.76 12.44 -13.59
C TYR A 41 -5.65 11.67 -14.31
N ILE A 42 -4.57 11.30 -13.59
CA ILE A 42 -3.46 10.54 -14.18
C ILE A 42 -3.91 9.15 -14.65
N PHE A 43 -4.78 8.47 -13.89
CA PHE A 43 -5.33 7.18 -14.35
C PHE A 43 -6.07 7.33 -15.67
N ARG A 44 -7.01 8.29 -15.73
CA ARG A 44 -7.80 8.54 -16.94
C ARG A 44 -6.93 8.88 -18.14
N LEU A 45 -5.93 9.72 -17.96
CA LEU A 45 -4.98 10.07 -19.02
C LEU A 45 -4.19 8.84 -19.50
N THR A 46 -3.59 8.09 -18.56
CA THR A 46 -2.81 6.88 -18.86
C THR A 46 -3.65 5.83 -19.58
N ALA A 47 -4.89 5.59 -19.13
CA ALA A 47 -5.82 4.65 -19.74
C ALA A 47 -6.26 5.10 -21.13
N THR A 48 -6.51 6.40 -21.34
CA THR A 48 -6.89 6.95 -22.64
C THR A 48 -5.75 6.80 -23.65
N ILE A 49 -4.51 7.14 -23.25
CA ILE A 49 -3.34 6.96 -24.11
C ILE A 49 -3.13 5.49 -24.44
N TYR A 50 -3.23 4.60 -23.45
CA TYR A 50 -3.12 3.15 -23.66
C TYR A 50 -4.15 2.65 -24.69
N LEU A 51 -5.43 2.97 -24.50
CA LEU A 51 -6.49 2.57 -25.41
C LEU A 51 -6.29 3.14 -26.82
N ALA A 52 -5.93 4.42 -26.94
CA ALA A 52 -5.67 5.04 -28.23
C ALA A 52 -4.52 4.35 -28.98
N VAL A 53 -3.43 4.01 -28.28
CA VAL A 53 -2.26 3.31 -28.85
C VAL A 53 -2.62 1.88 -29.23
N VAL A 54 -3.37 1.15 -28.41
CA VAL A 54 -3.81 -0.22 -28.73
C VAL A 54 -4.73 -0.24 -29.94
N LEU A 55 -5.67 0.70 -30.04
CA LEU A 55 -6.58 0.82 -31.18
C LEU A 55 -5.84 1.20 -32.46
N THR A 56 -4.90 2.15 -32.41
CA THR A 56 -4.09 2.54 -33.57
C THR A 56 -3.10 1.45 -33.99
N ALA A 57 -2.50 0.72 -33.05
CA ALA A 57 -1.63 -0.42 -33.36
C ALA A 57 -2.36 -1.56 -34.10
N ARG A 58 -3.67 -1.74 -33.85
CA ARG A 58 -4.50 -2.70 -34.60
C ARG A 58 -4.79 -2.25 -36.04
N ILE A 59 -4.87 -0.94 -36.28
CA ILE A 59 -5.11 -0.37 -37.61
C ILE A 59 -3.81 -0.35 -38.43
N PHE A 60 -2.71 0.07 -37.82
CA PHE A 60 -1.40 0.13 -38.45
C PHE A 60 -0.57 -1.10 -38.03
N LEU A 61 -0.86 -2.23 -38.69
CA LEU A 61 -0.16 -3.49 -38.50
C LEU A 61 1.36 -3.24 -38.60
N LYS A 62 2.11 -3.55 -37.53
CA LYS A 62 3.60 -3.61 -37.47
C LYS A 62 4.40 -2.33 -37.10
N PHE A 63 3.83 -1.34 -36.42
CA PHE A 63 4.71 -0.35 -35.77
C PHE A 63 5.19 -0.87 -34.41
N TYR A 64 6.41 -1.42 -34.39
CA TYR A 64 7.13 -1.85 -33.18
C TYR A 64 7.09 -0.78 -32.07
N ILE A 65 7.21 0.50 -32.46
CA ILE A 65 7.15 1.66 -31.54
C ILE A 65 5.80 1.73 -30.80
N LEU A 66 4.67 1.54 -31.48
CA LEU A 66 3.34 1.57 -30.85
C LEU A 66 3.17 0.39 -29.88
N SER A 67 3.71 -0.78 -30.23
CA SER A 67 3.75 -1.93 -29.32
C SER A 67 4.52 -1.60 -28.04
N CYS A 68 5.73 -1.04 -28.15
CA CYS A 68 6.53 -0.64 -26.99
C CYS A 68 5.81 0.40 -26.12
N ILE A 69 5.19 1.43 -26.72
CA ILE A 69 4.42 2.43 -25.97
C ILE A 69 3.24 1.77 -25.25
N SER A 70 2.50 0.89 -25.92
CA SER A 70 1.38 0.18 -25.28
C SER A 70 1.82 -0.66 -24.08
N GLN A 71 2.99 -1.31 -24.16
CA GLN A 71 3.55 -2.09 -23.06
C GLN A 71 3.92 -1.19 -21.88
N ILE A 72 4.54 -0.03 -22.11
CA ILE A 72 4.89 0.93 -21.05
C ILE A 72 3.63 1.42 -20.33
N PHE A 73 2.61 1.86 -21.07
CA PHE A 73 1.37 2.35 -20.46
C PHE A 73 0.58 1.23 -19.77
N GLY A 74 0.53 0.04 -20.37
CA GLY A 74 -0.05 -1.15 -19.75
C GLY A 74 0.66 -1.52 -18.44
N TYR A 75 1.98 -1.40 -18.40
CA TYR A 75 2.77 -1.61 -17.19
C TYR A 75 2.46 -0.58 -16.10
N ILE A 76 2.38 0.71 -16.45
CA ILE A 76 2.01 1.78 -15.52
C ILE A 76 0.61 1.52 -14.94
N ILE A 77 -0.36 1.10 -15.78
CA ILE A 77 -1.71 0.74 -15.34
C ILE A 77 -1.66 -0.44 -14.36
N MET A 78 -1.01 -1.54 -14.74
CA MET A 78 -0.93 -2.74 -13.92
C MET A 78 -0.22 -2.48 -12.59
N MET A 79 1.00 -1.93 -12.61
CA MET A 79 1.78 -1.76 -11.38
C MET A 79 1.28 -0.58 -10.54
N GLY A 80 0.97 0.55 -11.17
CA GLY A 80 0.60 1.78 -10.47
C GLY A 80 -0.87 1.85 -10.01
N PHE A 81 -1.79 1.21 -10.75
CA PHE A 81 -3.23 1.35 -10.52
C PHE A 81 -3.95 0.03 -10.19
N VAL A 82 -3.25 -1.11 -10.20
CA VAL A 82 -3.79 -2.40 -9.74
C VAL A 82 -2.94 -2.95 -8.59
N VAL A 83 -1.65 -3.22 -8.84
CA VAL A 83 -0.77 -3.85 -7.84
C VAL A 83 -0.54 -2.93 -6.65
N LEU A 84 -0.08 -1.69 -6.86
CA LEU A 84 0.18 -0.76 -5.75
C LEU A 84 -1.03 -0.52 -4.83
N PRO A 85 -2.25 -0.22 -5.34
CA PRO A 85 -3.47 -0.15 -4.54
C PRO A 85 -3.76 -1.38 -3.69
N LEU A 86 -3.49 -2.58 -4.21
CA LEU A 86 -3.66 -3.83 -3.47
C LEU A 86 -2.67 -3.92 -2.30
N PHE A 87 -1.41 -3.59 -2.52
CA PHE A 87 -0.38 -3.58 -1.47
C PHE A 87 -0.70 -2.58 -0.37
N LEU A 88 -1.11 -1.37 -0.74
CA LEU A 88 -1.57 -0.36 0.22
C LEU A 88 -2.80 -0.84 1.01
N SER A 89 -3.72 -1.56 0.36
CA SER A 89 -4.88 -2.15 1.06
C SER A 89 -4.46 -3.17 2.12
N CYS A 90 -3.48 -4.00 1.80
CA CYS A 90 -2.91 -4.96 2.75
C CYS A 90 -2.17 -4.26 3.89
N GLU A 91 -1.38 -3.23 3.59
CA GLU A 91 -0.66 -2.43 4.59
C GLU A 91 -1.60 -1.77 5.61
N GLU A 92 -2.65 -1.10 5.14
CA GLU A 92 -3.64 -0.48 6.02
C GLU A 92 -4.43 -1.51 6.84
N LEU A 93 -4.70 -2.68 6.26
CA LEU A 93 -5.33 -3.79 6.98
C LEU A 93 -4.45 -4.25 8.15
N LEU A 94 -3.12 -4.27 7.98
CA LEU A 94 -2.19 -4.70 9.02
C LEU A 94 -2.11 -3.71 10.18
N HIS A 95 -2.18 -2.41 9.92
CA HIS A 95 -2.30 -1.42 10.98
C HIS A 95 -3.57 -1.64 11.82
N ILE A 96 -4.70 -1.90 11.15
CA ILE A 96 -5.98 -2.21 11.81
C ILE A 96 -5.87 -3.51 12.60
N ALA A 97 -5.29 -4.56 12.02
CA ALA A 97 -5.08 -5.83 12.68
C ALA A 97 -4.18 -5.68 13.91
N ALA A 98 -3.07 -4.96 13.82
CA ALA A 98 -2.19 -4.71 14.95
C ALA A 98 -2.91 -3.99 16.10
N ALA A 99 -3.72 -2.96 15.78
CA ALA A 99 -4.55 -2.30 16.77
C ALA A 99 -5.60 -3.23 17.39
N LYS A 100 -6.21 -4.12 16.60
CA LYS A 100 -7.16 -5.14 17.10
C LYS A 100 -6.48 -6.16 18.01
N GLY A 101 -5.32 -6.70 17.62
CA GLY A 101 -4.55 -7.67 18.41
C GLY A 101 -4.04 -7.11 19.75
N LYS A 102 -3.86 -5.78 19.80
CA LYS A 102 -3.59 -5.00 21.01
C LYS A 102 -4.81 -4.72 21.89
N GLY A 103 -6.03 -4.98 21.42
CA GLY A 103 -7.26 -4.59 22.10
C GLY A 103 -7.61 -3.10 21.96
N LEU A 104 -6.94 -2.38 21.06
CA LEU A 104 -7.12 -0.93 20.81
C LEU A 104 -8.08 -0.64 19.64
N GLN A 105 -8.97 -1.58 19.30
CA GLN A 105 -9.90 -1.43 18.17
C GLN A 105 -10.78 -0.17 18.24
N LYS A 106 -11.11 0.29 19.45
CA LYS A 106 -11.91 1.51 19.67
C LYS A 106 -11.18 2.79 19.27
N THR A 107 -9.86 2.73 19.06
CA THR A 107 -9.07 3.88 18.61
C THR A 107 -9.16 4.07 17.09
N ILE A 108 -9.66 3.10 16.32
CA ILE A 108 -9.67 3.15 14.86
C ILE A 108 -10.85 4.01 14.38
N LYS A 109 -10.55 5.16 13.77
CA LYS A 109 -11.58 6.19 13.49
C LYS A 109 -12.03 6.28 12.05
N TYR A 110 -11.13 6.25 11.08
CA TYR A 110 -11.46 6.24 9.65
C TYR A 110 -10.21 6.01 8.79
N LEU A 111 -10.43 5.60 7.54
CA LEU A 111 -9.40 5.62 6.50
C LEU A 111 -9.32 7.02 5.87
N SER A 112 -8.11 7.56 5.76
CA SER A 112 -7.84 8.86 5.15
C SER A 112 -7.09 8.70 3.83
N VAL A 113 -7.42 9.55 2.86
CA VAL A 113 -6.70 9.63 1.59
C VAL A 113 -6.33 11.09 1.34
N GLY A 114 -5.03 11.38 1.32
CA GLY A 114 -4.47 12.65 0.87
C GLY A 114 -4.32 12.67 -0.63
N TYR A 115 -4.70 13.77 -1.26
CA TYR A 115 -4.65 13.93 -2.72
C TYR A 115 -3.74 15.10 -3.12
N LEU A 116 -3.10 14.95 -4.28
CA LEU A 116 -2.63 16.09 -5.05
C LEU A 116 -3.82 16.64 -5.84
N ILE A 117 -4.15 17.91 -5.65
CA ILE A 117 -5.26 18.57 -6.34
C ILE A 117 -4.69 19.71 -7.21
N SER A 118 -5.20 19.84 -8.43
CA SER A 118 -4.84 20.95 -9.33
C SER A 118 -5.43 22.28 -8.86
N ARG A 119 -4.98 23.40 -9.44
CA ARG A 119 -5.60 24.72 -9.21
C ARG A 119 -7.07 24.79 -9.62
N GLU A 120 -7.53 23.87 -10.47
CA GLU A 120 -8.91 23.75 -10.94
C GLU A 120 -9.75 22.74 -10.12
N ASN A 121 -9.30 22.38 -8.90
CA ASN A 121 -9.95 21.38 -8.05
C ASN A 121 -10.07 19.97 -8.66
N LYS A 122 -9.22 19.60 -9.62
CA LYS A 122 -9.17 18.24 -10.17
C LYS A 122 -8.23 17.36 -9.34
N ILE A 123 -8.70 16.17 -8.95
CA ILE A 123 -7.88 15.17 -8.26
C ILE A 123 -6.84 14.63 -9.24
N ILE A 124 -5.57 14.93 -9.01
CA ILE A 124 -4.46 14.51 -9.86
C ILE A 124 -4.06 13.07 -9.55
N VAL A 125 -3.74 12.77 -8.28
CA VAL A 125 -3.31 11.45 -7.80
C VAL A 125 -3.43 11.36 -6.27
N PRO A 126 -3.74 10.20 -5.68
CA PRO A 126 -3.54 9.98 -4.24
C PRO A 126 -2.04 10.06 -3.88
N LEU A 127 -1.72 10.77 -2.79
CA LEU A 127 -0.36 10.97 -2.28
C LEU A 127 -0.10 10.23 -0.97
N SER A 128 -1.13 10.07 -0.15
CA SER A 128 -1.04 9.35 1.12
C SER A 128 -2.35 8.62 1.36
N ILE A 129 -2.24 7.39 1.82
CA ILE A 129 -3.36 6.62 2.37
C ILE A 129 -2.92 6.24 3.78
N GLY A 130 -3.86 6.22 4.71
CA GLY A 130 -3.55 5.95 6.10
C GLY A 130 -4.78 5.80 6.95
N VAL A 131 -4.80 4.77 7.79
CA VAL A 131 -5.78 4.63 8.87
C VAL A 131 -5.50 5.68 9.95
N LYS A 132 -6.54 6.41 10.36
CA LYS A 132 -6.47 7.39 11.44
C LYS A 132 -6.91 6.77 12.75
N PHE A 133 -6.03 6.87 13.73
CA PHE A 133 -6.25 6.44 15.10
C PHE A 133 -6.53 7.65 16.00
N GLN A 134 -7.48 7.50 16.92
CA GLN A 134 -7.82 8.47 17.95
C GLN A 134 -7.28 8.00 19.30
N HIS A 135 -6.50 8.86 19.96
CA HIS A 135 -6.02 8.67 21.34
C HIS A 135 -5.36 7.29 21.56
N ILE A 136 -4.21 7.07 20.93
CA ILE A 136 -3.36 5.93 21.27
C ILE A 136 -2.76 6.19 22.66
N PRO A 137 -2.98 5.31 23.65
CA PRO A 137 -2.66 5.59 25.05
C PRO A 137 -1.14 5.67 25.31
N CYS A 138 -0.36 4.85 24.61
CA CYS A 138 1.08 4.72 24.82
C CYS A 138 1.86 4.86 23.51
N LEU A 139 3.03 5.52 23.57
CA LEU A 139 3.96 5.63 22.43
C LEU A 139 4.44 4.25 21.93
N ALA A 140 4.58 3.27 22.81
CA ALA A 140 4.95 1.91 22.44
C ALA A 140 3.87 1.22 21.58
N ASP A 141 2.59 1.44 21.89
CA ASP A 141 1.49 0.91 21.08
C ASP A 141 1.43 1.59 19.72
N ALA A 142 1.70 2.90 19.67
CA ALA A 142 1.83 3.63 18.41
C ALA A 142 2.98 3.06 17.56
N LEU A 143 4.12 2.72 18.18
CA LEU A 143 5.24 2.06 17.51
C LEU A 143 4.83 0.69 16.96
N HIS A 144 4.12 -0.13 17.74
CA HIS A 144 3.67 -1.46 17.30
C HIS A 144 2.65 -1.41 16.18
N ILE A 145 1.76 -0.42 16.17
CA ILE A 145 0.81 -0.26 15.08
C ILE A 145 1.56 0.16 13.81
N THR A 146 2.47 1.14 13.93
CA THR A 146 3.22 1.71 12.80
C THR A 146 4.19 0.70 12.15
N LEU A 147 4.90 -0.11 12.94
CA LEU A 147 5.89 -1.07 12.40
C LEU A 147 5.27 -2.33 11.80
N SER A 148 3.98 -2.57 12.01
CA SER A 148 3.36 -3.85 11.66
C SER A 148 3.40 -4.18 10.17
N PRO A 149 3.17 -3.22 9.24
CA PRO A 149 3.28 -3.52 7.82
C PRO A 149 4.73 -3.64 7.38
N VAL A 150 5.64 -2.81 7.92
CA VAL A 150 7.06 -2.78 7.52
C VAL A 150 7.71 -4.15 7.66
N LEU A 151 7.42 -4.87 8.76
CA LEU A 151 7.99 -6.20 8.96
C LEU A 151 7.34 -7.25 8.05
N LEU A 152 6.03 -7.21 7.86
CA LEU A 152 5.36 -8.17 6.98
C LEU A 152 5.77 -7.96 5.52
N ILE A 153 5.88 -6.71 5.07
CA ILE A 153 6.40 -6.37 3.74
C ILE A 153 7.82 -6.92 3.57
N THR A 154 8.65 -6.86 4.62
CA THR A 154 10.01 -7.44 4.61
C THR A 154 10.01 -8.96 4.50
N ILE A 155 9.15 -9.64 5.26
CA ILE A 155 9.07 -11.11 5.23
C ILE A 155 8.48 -11.59 3.90
N LEU A 156 7.38 -10.97 3.45
CA LEU A 156 6.71 -11.34 2.19
C LEU A 156 7.60 -11.03 0.99
N SER A 157 8.30 -9.89 0.95
CA SER A 157 9.23 -9.59 -0.14
C SER A 157 10.38 -10.59 -0.19
N GLY A 158 10.93 -10.97 0.98
CA GLY A 158 11.99 -11.98 1.09
C GLY A 158 11.53 -13.36 0.64
N MET A 159 10.40 -13.85 1.16
CA MET A 159 9.84 -15.16 0.78
C MET A 159 9.47 -15.20 -0.70
N PHE A 160 8.79 -14.17 -1.21
CA PHE A 160 8.41 -14.09 -2.61
C PHE A 160 9.62 -14.03 -3.54
N SER A 161 10.68 -13.30 -3.15
CA SER A 161 11.94 -13.25 -3.91
C SER A 161 12.62 -14.60 -3.98
N LEU A 162 12.69 -15.33 -2.86
CA LEU A 162 13.27 -16.66 -2.79
C LEU A 162 12.48 -17.67 -3.65
N VAL A 163 11.16 -17.70 -3.49
CA VAL A 163 10.28 -18.61 -4.25
C VAL A 163 10.33 -18.28 -5.74
N SER A 164 10.30 -17.00 -6.11
CA SER A 164 10.37 -16.57 -7.50
C SER A 164 11.72 -16.89 -8.13
N TYR A 165 12.83 -16.82 -7.39
CA TYR A 165 14.15 -17.23 -7.88
C TYR A 165 14.15 -18.70 -8.33
N PHE A 166 13.57 -19.60 -7.53
CA PHE A 166 13.46 -21.02 -7.88
C PHE A 166 12.42 -21.30 -8.97
N LEU A 167 11.32 -20.54 -9.02
CA LEU A 167 10.28 -20.69 -10.04
C LEU A 167 10.74 -20.20 -11.41
N ILE A 168 11.44 -19.05 -11.47
CA ILE A 168 11.92 -18.45 -12.72
C ILE A 168 12.82 -19.42 -13.49
N GLN A 169 13.61 -20.23 -12.79
CA GLN A 169 14.49 -21.23 -13.43
C GLN A 169 13.71 -22.36 -14.13
N ASN A 170 12.45 -22.58 -13.76
CA ASN A 170 11.63 -23.69 -14.24
C ASN A 170 10.48 -23.25 -15.17
N ILE A 171 10.35 -21.96 -15.45
CA ILE A 171 9.29 -21.43 -16.31
C ILE A 171 9.77 -21.41 -17.76
N SER A 172 9.09 -22.17 -18.63
CA SER A 172 9.38 -22.22 -20.07
C SER A 172 8.85 -21.00 -20.84
N SER A 173 7.89 -20.27 -20.26
CA SER A 173 7.27 -19.11 -20.89
C SER A 173 8.05 -17.82 -20.59
N HIS A 174 8.68 -17.27 -21.63
CA HIS A 174 9.43 -16.00 -21.53
C HIS A 174 8.58 -14.83 -21.00
N SER A 175 7.32 -14.73 -21.43
CA SER A 175 6.41 -13.65 -20.99
C SER A 175 6.04 -13.76 -19.51
N LEU A 176 5.88 -14.98 -18.99
CA LEU A 176 5.63 -15.19 -17.56
C LEU A 176 6.88 -14.88 -16.73
N GLN A 177 8.07 -15.23 -17.23
CA GLN A 177 9.33 -14.92 -16.59
C GLN A 177 9.56 -13.40 -16.47
N GLU A 178 9.29 -12.65 -17.54
CA GLU A 178 9.35 -11.18 -17.53
C GLU A 178 8.37 -10.58 -16.52
N LEU A 179 7.12 -11.04 -16.50
CA LEU A 179 6.11 -10.55 -15.56
C LEU A 179 6.54 -10.74 -14.10
N ILE A 180 7.06 -11.93 -13.75
CA ILE A 180 7.55 -12.22 -12.40
C ILE A 180 8.77 -11.35 -12.08
N SER A 181 9.71 -11.20 -13.02
CA SER A 181 10.87 -10.32 -12.84
C SER A 181 10.46 -8.87 -12.55
N HIS A 182 9.47 -8.37 -13.27
CA HIS A 182 8.94 -7.03 -13.04
C HIS A 182 8.23 -6.87 -11.70
N LEU A 183 7.44 -7.87 -11.29
CA LEU A 183 6.81 -7.89 -9.98
C LEU A 183 7.85 -7.92 -8.86
N LEU A 184 8.94 -8.67 -9.02
CA LEU A 184 10.06 -8.68 -8.08
C LEU A 184 10.72 -7.31 -7.93
N ARG A 185 11.01 -6.64 -9.05
CA ARG A 185 11.57 -5.27 -9.01
C ARG A 185 10.62 -4.29 -8.32
N PHE A 186 9.32 -4.41 -8.58
CA PHE A 186 8.30 -3.61 -7.89
C PHE A 186 8.31 -3.88 -6.39
N LEU A 187 8.28 -5.16 -5.97
CA LEU A 187 8.30 -5.54 -4.55
C LEU A 187 9.55 -5.08 -3.83
N LEU A 188 10.71 -5.19 -4.48
CA LEU A 188 11.98 -4.74 -3.92
C LEU A 188 11.99 -3.20 -3.76
N ALA A 189 11.52 -2.47 -4.77
CA ALA A 189 11.37 -1.03 -4.69
C ALA A 189 10.39 -0.63 -3.57
N TYR A 190 9.23 -1.27 -3.52
CA TYR A 190 8.21 -1.03 -2.49
C TYR A 190 8.76 -1.28 -1.08
N TRP A 191 9.45 -2.41 -0.89
CA TRP A 191 10.13 -2.75 0.36
C TRP A 191 11.16 -1.70 0.75
N LEU A 192 12.01 -1.26 -0.19
CA LEU A 192 13.02 -0.23 0.04
C LEU A 192 12.38 1.08 0.52
N PHE A 193 11.30 1.52 -0.15
CA PHE A 193 10.57 2.72 0.24
C PHE A 193 9.78 2.59 1.54
N SER A 194 9.42 1.37 1.94
CA SER A 194 8.71 1.11 3.20
C SER A 194 9.66 1.10 4.40
N VAL A 195 10.85 0.51 4.25
CA VAL A 195 11.83 0.32 5.34
C VAL A 195 12.71 1.54 5.56
N ILE A 196 13.15 2.22 4.48
CA ILE A 196 14.02 3.39 4.62
C ILE A 196 13.18 4.58 5.09
N PRO A 197 13.57 5.26 6.18
CA PRO A 197 12.87 6.44 6.65
C PRO A 197 13.04 7.59 5.65
N ILE A 198 12.06 7.75 4.76
CA ILE A 198 12.08 8.72 3.67
C ILE A 198 11.07 9.82 3.97
N THR A 199 11.49 11.07 3.75
CA THR A 199 10.65 12.26 3.92
C THR A 199 10.67 13.11 2.65
N LEU A 200 10.14 12.57 1.55
CA LEU A 200 10.07 13.30 0.28
C LEU A 200 8.89 14.29 0.24
N ILE A 201 7.69 13.82 0.55
CA ILE A 201 6.44 14.62 0.51
C ILE A 201 5.61 14.38 1.78
N HIS A 202 5.54 13.13 2.22
CA HIS A 202 5.00 12.71 3.51
C HIS A 202 6.02 11.84 4.24
N LYS A 203 5.90 11.78 5.57
CA LYS A 203 6.64 10.81 6.39
C LYS A 203 6.00 9.44 6.14
N ASN A 204 6.81 8.49 5.67
CA ASN A 204 6.41 7.09 5.64
C ASN A 204 6.46 6.48 7.05
N ASP A 205 5.96 5.25 7.19
CA ASP A 205 5.85 4.57 8.47
C ASP A 205 7.19 4.32 9.15
N SER A 206 8.24 4.00 8.39
CA SER A 206 9.59 3.87 8.93
C SER A 206 10.13 5.19 9.47
N ALA A 207 9.88 6.33 8.81
CA ALA A 207 10.23 7.64 9.36
C ALA A 207 9.45 7.96 10.64
N MET A 208 8.16 7.63 10.69
CA MET A 208 7.34 7.82 11.89
C MET A 208 7.80 6.91 13.04
N ALA A 209 8.07 5.64 12.75
CA ALA A 209 8.60 4.67 13.70
C ALA A 209 9.95 5.13 14.25
N PHE A 210 10.84 5.67 13.41
CA PHE A 210 12.13 6.20 13.85
C PHE A 210 11.98 7.40 14.79
N VAL A 211 11.01 8.30 14.54
CA VAL A 211 10.70 9.41 15.46
C VAL A 211 10.18 8.89 16.80
N ILE A 212 9.28 7.92 16.80
CA ILE A 212 8.74 7.31 18.02
C ILE A 212 9.84 6.58 18.80
N MET A 213 10.69 5.83 18.10
CA MET A 213 11.85 5.13 18.67
C MET A 213 12.80 6.09 19.38
N ARG A 214 13.15 7.22 18.75
CA ARG A 214 13.99 8.25 19.37
C ARG A 214 13.35 8.81 20.65
N LYS A 215 12.04 9.04 20.66
CA LYS A 215 11.32 9.52 21.84
C LYS A 215 11.29 8.49 22.97
N LEU A 216 11.28 7.20 22.65
CA LEU A 216 11.29 6.11 23.62
C LEU A 216 12.70 5.76 24.12
N GLY A 217 13.77 6.33 23.54
CA GLY A 217 15.15 6.04 23.93
C GLY A 217 15.52 4.56 23.76
N LEU A 218 14.96 3.88 22.75
CA LEU A 218 15.18 2.45 22.55
C LEU A 218 16.57 2.18 21.96
N SER A 219 17.28 1.20 22.53
CA SER A 219 18.48 0.63 21.92
C SER A 219 18.10 -0.27 20.73
N PHE A 220 19.09 -0.57 19.87
CA PHE A 220 18.88 -1.40 18.68
C PHE A 220 18.26 -2.78 19.00
N PHE A 221 18.75 -3.48 20.02
CA PHE A 221 18.18 -4.77 20.43
C PHE A 221 16.75 -4.67 20.94
N LYS A 222 16.42 -3.59 21.66
CA LYS A 222 15.03 -3.34 22.09
C LYS A 222 14.14 -3.06 20.88
N LEU A 223 14.64 -2.32 19.88
CA LEU A 223 13.90 -2.09 18.64
C LEU A 223 13.55 -3.39 17.92
N LEU A 224 14.51 -4.32 17.77
CA LEU A 224 14.25 -5.63 17.15
C LEU A 224 13.14 -6.39 17.90
N ARG A 225 13.15 -6.33 19.24
CA ARG A 225 12.06 -6.90 20.05
C ARG A 225 10.71 -6.22 19.78
N GLU A 226 10.67 -4.89 19.75
CA GLU A 226 9.43 -4.16 19.48
C GLU A 226 8.90 -4.43 18.06
N ILE A 227 9.79 -4.62 17.08
CA ILE A 227 9.44 -5.06 15.71
C ILE A 227 8.79 -6.45 15.73
N SER A 228 9.39 -7.43 16.42
CA SER A 228 8.82 -8.77 16.52
C SER A 228 7.46 -8.77 17.23
N MET A 229 7.33 -7.97 18.29
CA MET A 229 6.05 -7.81 19.00
C MET A 229 4.98 -7.18 18.12
N SER A 230 5.33 -6.17 17.32
CA SER A 230 4.43 -5.55 16.35
C SER A 230 3.82 -6.58 15.40
N MET A 231 4.64 -7.49 14.85
CA MET A 231 4.15 -8.57 13.99
C MET A 231 3.24 -9.55 14.74
N PHE A 232 3.59 -9.93 15.96
CA PHE A 232 2.74 -10.79 16.79
C PHE A 232 1.34 -10.19 16.96
N TYR A 233 1.23 -8.89 17.25
CA TYR A 233 -0.06 -8.23 17.39
C TYR A 233 -0.84 -8.15 16.07
N ALA A 234 -0.16 -7.92 14.94
CA ALA A 234 -0.80 -7.93 13.64
C ALA A 234 -1.40 -9.32 13.32
N VAL A 235 -0.60 -10.38 13.48
CA VAL A 235 -1.05 -11.76 13.27
C VAL A 235 -2.20 -12.09 14.21
N LYS A 236 -2.05 -11.81 15.51
CA LYS A 236 -3.12 -12.03 16.51
C LYS A 236 -4.42 -11.33 16.10
N GLY A 237 -4.35 -10.09 15.63
CA GLY A 237 -5.54 -9.34 15.23
C GLY A 237 -6.19 -9.78 13.93
N LEU A 238 -5.48 -10.51 13.05
CA LEU A 238 -6.08 -11.12 11.86
C LEU A 238 -6.98 -12.32 12.21
N PHE A 239 -6.70 -13.00 13.33
CA PHE A 239 -7.42 -14.21 13.78
C PHE A 239 -8.44 -13.96 14.91
N LEU A 240 -8.43 -12.78 15.52
CA LEU A 240 -9.51 -12.30 16.39
C LEU A 240 -10.61 -11.64 15.55
#